data_AF-A0A067Q6A3-F1
#
_entry.id   AF-A0A067Q6A3-F1
#
_cell.length_a   1.000
_cell.length_b   1.000
_cell.length_c   1.000
_cell.angle_alpha   90.00
_cell.angle_beta   90.00
_cell.angle_gamma   90.00
#
_symmetry.space_group_name_H-M   'P 1'
#
loop_
_entity.id
_entity.type
_entity.pdbx_description
1 polymer ?
#
loop_
_entity_poly.entity_id
_entity_poly.type
_entity_poly.pdbx_seq_one_letter_code
_entity_poly.pdbx_strand_id
1 'polypeptide(L)' 'MPLDGHTYLVAQGWSGSGSGLRAGAMSRPLAIPQKRTLAGLGKDRDEAFPFWDQ' A
#
# COMPACT_ATOMS: atom_id res chain seq x y z
N MET A 1 14.93 9.43 25.33
CA MET A 1 15.23 9.99 24.00
C MET A 1 14.25 9.38 23.00
N PRO A 2 13.73 10.12 22.01
CA PRO A 2 12.90 9.54 20.95
C PRO A 2 13.71 8.51 20.18
N LEU A 3 13.10 7.37 19.85
CA LEU A 3 13.74 6.35 19.03
C LEU A 3 13.87 6.89 17.60
N ASP A 4 15.11 7.08 17.12
CA ASP A 4 15.34 7.32 15.70
C ASP A 4 15.16 5.99 14.94
N GLY A 5 14.02 5.85 14.28
CA GLY A 5 13.66 4.66 13.53
C GLY A 5 14.63 4.39 12.37
N HIS A 6 15.22 5.41 11.76
CA HIS A 6 16.16 5.23 10.66
C HIS A 6 17.43 4.53 11.17
N THR A 7 18.07 5.09 12.20
CA THR A 7 19.27 4.50 12.81
C THR A 7 19.01 3.09 13.34
N TYR A 8 17.85 2.87 13.96
CA TYR A 8 17.47 1.54 14.42
C TYR A 8 17.36 0.54 13.27
N LEU A 9 16.66 0.87 12.20
CA LEU A 9 16.47 -0.03 11.06
C LEU A 9 17.78 -0.32 10.31
N VAL A 10 18.64 0.68 10.15
CA VAL A 10 19.98 0.50 9.55
C VAL A 10 20.82 -0.46 10.39
N ALA A 11 20.76 -0.36 11.72
CA ALA A 11 21.43 -1.30 12.62
C ALA A 11 20.88 -2.74 12.51
N GLN A 12 19.65 -2.90 12.02
CA GLN A 12 19.04 -4.22 11.72
C GLN A 12 19.33 -4.71 10.29
N GLY A 13 20.17 -4.01 9.52
CA GLY A 13 20.55 -4.40 8.15
C GLY A 13 19.66 -3.83 7.05
N TRP A 14 18.83 -2.82 7.35
CA TRP A 14 18.07 -2.12 6.32
C TRP A 14 19.00 -1.31 5.40
N SER A 15 18.86 -1.50 4.08
CA SER A 15 19.70 -0.83 3.09
C SER A 15 19.26 0.60 2.74
N GLY A 16 18.14 1.07 3.29
CA GLY A 16 17.68 2.45 3.16
C GLY A 16 16.33 2.58 2.45
N SER A 17 15.96 3.83 2.16
CA SER A 17 14.63 4.16 1.63
C SER A 17 14.27 3.36 0.36
N GLY A 18 13.04 2.86 0.29
CA GLY A 18 12.52 2.10 -0.85
C GLY A 18 12.91 0.62 -0.89
N SER A 19 13.73 0.14 0.06
CA SER A 19 13.98 -1.28 0.25
C SER A 19 13.20 -1.83 1.44
N GLY A 20 12.88 -3.12 1.41
CA GLY A 20 12.37 -3.81 2.58
C GLY A 20 13.52 -4.21 3.52
N LEU A 21 13.23 -4.39 4.81
CA LEU A 21 14.21 -4.88 5.80
C LEU A 21 14.75 -6.28 5.44
N ARG A 22 13.98 -7.08 4.70
CA ARG A 22 14.30 -8.46 4.32
C ARG A 22 14.03 -8.68 2.84
N ALA A 23 14.73 -9.65 2.24
CA ALA A 23 14.41 -10.11 0.90
C ALA A 23 12.95 -10.60 0.82
N GLY A 24 12.25 -10.20 -0.23
CA GLY A 24 10.82 -10.52 -0.42
C GLY A 24 9.84 -9.68 0.40
N ALA A 25 10.33 -8.71 1.20
CA ALA A 25 9.44 -7.76 1.87
C ALA A 25 8.85 -6.74 0.87
N MET A 26 7.71 -6.14 1.26
CA MET A 26 7.06 -5.10 0.47
C MET A 26 8.01 -3.92 0.24
N SER A 27 8.19 -3.52 -1.02
CA SER A 27 9.01 -2.35 -1.39
C SER A 27 8.25 -1.02 -1.25
N ARG A 28 6.93 -1.07 -1.12
CA ARG A 28 6.04 0.10 -1.07
C ARG A 28 4.91 -0.15 -0.07
N PRO A 29 4.39 0.88 0.61
CA PRO A 29 3.20 0.76 1.43
C PRO A 29 2.00 0.24 0.63
N LEU A 30 1.11 -0.49 1.31
CA LEU A 30 -0.17 -0.88 0.72
C LEU A 30 -1.06 0.34 0.59
N ALA A 31 -1.61 0.55 -0.61
CA ALA A 31 -2.67 1.52 -0.80
C ALA A 31 -3.90 1.05 -0.01
N ILE A 32 -4.35 1.86 0.94
CA ILE A 32 -5.61 1.64 1.67
C ILE A 32 -6.66 2.52 1.01
N PRO A 33 -7.53 1.98 0.13
CA PRO A 33 -8.60 2.77 -0.47
C PRO A 33 -9.54 3.26 0.63
N GLN A 34 -9.72 4.58 0.69
CA GLN A 34 -10.64 5.20 1.63
C GLN A 34 -12.09 5.04 1.14
N LYS A 35 -12.98 4.62 2.04
CA LYS A 35 -14.42 4.56 1.75
C LYS A 35 -14.96 5.99 1.65
N ARG A 36 -15.41 6.38 0.46
CA ARG A 36 -15.87 7.76 0.18
C ARG A 36 -17.36 7.98 0.45
N THR A 37 -18.16 6.91 0.46
CA THR A 37 -19.62 7.00 0.54
C THR A 37 -20.17 5.98 1.54
N LEU A 38 -21.47 6.07 1.85
CA LEU A 38 -22.16 5.07 2.68
C LEU A 38 -22.59 3.81 1.90
N ALA A 39 -22.28 3.72 0.61
CA ALA A 39 -22.66 2.58 -0.21
C ALA A 39 -22.06 1.24 0.26
N GLY A 40 -22.68 0.15 -0.18
CA GLY A 40 -22.18 -1.21 0.02
C GLY A 40 -20.84 -1.44 -0.68
N LEU A 41 -20.10 -2.44 -0.17
CA LEU A 41 -18.82 -2.85 -0.75
C LEU A 41 -19.00 -3.22 -2.23
N GLY A 42 -18.14 -2.70 -3.09
CA GLY A 42 -18.16 -3.01 -4.51
C GLY A 42 -19.10 -2.16 -5.36
N LYS A 43 -19.85 -1.20 -4.78
CA LYS A 43 -20.63 -0.23 -5.58
C LYS A 43 -19.74 0.60 -6.50
N ASP A 44 -18.59 1.04 -5.99
CA ASP A 44 -17.65 1.88 -6.73
C ASP A 44 -16.73 1.06 -7.66
N ARG A 45 -17.08 -0.19 -7.98
CA ARG A 45 -16.37 -0.95 -9.01
C ARG A 45 -16.77 -0.35 -10.36
N ASP A 46 -15.78 0.06 -11.14
CA ASP A 46 -15.99 0.54 -12.50
C ASP A 46 -16.95 -0.40 -13.23
N GLU A 47 -18.02 0.15 -13.79
CA GLU A 47 -19.03 -0.62 -14.53
C GLU A 47 -18.30 -1.48 -15.56
N ALA A 48 -18.58 -2.78 -15.54
CA ALA A 48 -18.02 -3.70 -16.53
C ALA A 48 -18.42 -3.15 -17.91
N PHE A 49 -17.44 -2.77 -18.73
CA PHE A 49 -17.65 -2.28 -20.10
C PHE A 49 -18.71 -3.14 -20.80
N PRO A 50 -19.94 -2.63 -21.01
CA PRO A 50 -20.98 -3.44 -21.64
C PRO A 50 -20.63 -3.53 -23.13
N PHE A 51 -20.17 -4.70 -23.56
CA PHE A 51 -19.80 -4.94 -24.96
C PHE A 51 -21.01 -5.11 -25.91
N TRP A 52 -22.23 -5.03 -25.37
CA TRP A 52 -23.48 -5.30 -26.08
C TRP A 52 -24.22 -4.06 -26.57
N ASP A 53 -23.81 -2.85 -26.18
CA ASP A 53 -24.37 -1.60 -26.71
C ASP A 53 -23.58 -1.12 -27.95
N GLN A 54 -23.56 -1.95 -29.00
CA GLN A 54 -23.14 -1.55 -30.36
C GLN A 54 -24.35 -1.26 -31.25
#